data_AF-A0A812Q5P6-F1
#
_entry.id   AF-A0A812Q5P6-F1
#
_cell.length_a   1.000
_cell.length_b   1.000
_cell.length_c   1.000
_cell.angle_alpha   90.00
_cell.angle_beta   90.00
_cell.angle_gamma   90.00
#
_symmetry.space_group_name_H-M   'P 1'
#
loop_
_entity.id
_entity.type
_entity.pdbx_description
1 polymer ?
#
loop_
_entity_poly.entity_id
_entity_poly.type
_entity_poly.pdbx_seq_one_letter_code
_entity_poly.pdbx_strand_id
1 'polypeptide(L)'
;MLGCGPKKPKTALETYAKTLRNGSAVEEEAPMLFPMFTLELSNLLCMPKLEPFEVLQAAQLLVNYTSSTQGNAVLVSHQWVELEHPDPDFRQMRVLQEALKHLTVEVPQIPLDV
;
A
#
# COMPACT_ATOMS: atom_id res chain seq x y z
N MET A 1 39.62 21.27 -11.43
CA MET A 1 39.04 22.54 -10.93
C MET A 1 37.66 22.22 -10.37
N LEU A 2 37.46 22.33 -9.06
CA LEU A 2 36.13 22.14 -8.45
C LEU A 2 35.35 23.47 -8.55
N GLY A 3 34.20 23.45 -9.22
CA GLY A 3 33.35 24.62 -9.42
C GLY A 3 32.66 25.06 -8.12
N CYS A 4 32.92 26.29 -7.70
CA CYS A 4 32.23 26.98 -6.60
C CYS A 4 30.86 27.53 -7.05
N GLY A 5 29.93 26.65 -7.43
CA GLY A 5 28.53 27.04 -7.63
C GLY A 5 27.80 27.22 -6.29
N PRO A 6 26.87 28.19 -6.16
CA PRO A 6 26.08 28.35 -4.95
C PRO A 6 25.28 27.08 -4.69
N LYS A 7 25.50 26.45 -3.53
CA LYS A 7 24.73 25.27 -3.11
C LYS A 7 23.26 25.68 -2.96
N LYS A 8 22.33 24.93 -3.56
CA LYS A 8 20.90 25.17 -3.39
C LYS A 8 20.57 25.20 -1.89
N PRO A 9 19.80 26.19 -1.41
CA PRO A 9 19.39 26.22 -0.02
C PRO A 9 18.58 24.97 0.29
N LYS A 10 18.83 24.36 1.44
CA LYS A 10 18.09 23.16 1.86
C LYS A 10 16.62 23.52 2.02
N THR A 11 15.73 22.64 1.56
CA THR A 11 14.30 22.84 1.75
C THR A 11 13.91 22.63 3.22
N ALA A 12 12.76 23.16 3.61
CA ALA A 12 12.18 22.88 4.93
C ALA A 12 11.99 21.37 5.14
N LEU A 13 11.58 20.65 4.10
CA LEU A 13 11.41 19.19 4.11
C LEU A 13 12.73 18.45 4.35
N GLU A 14 13.81 18.83 3.67
CA GLU A 14 15.15 18.24 3.87
C GLU A 14 15.70 18.48 5.27
N THR A 15 15.33 19.61 5.89
CA THR A 15 15.73 19.94 7.25
C THR A 15 14.98 19.07 8.26
N TYR A 16 13.67 18.90 8.08
CA TYR A 16 12.85 18.02 8.91
C TYR A 16 13.20 16.52 8.76
N ALA A 17 13.48 16.06 7.54
CA ALA A 17 13.91 14.68 7.31
C ALA A 17 15.21 14.32 8.06
N LYS A 18 16.10 15.29 8.31
CA LYS A 18 17.32 15.09 9.11
C LYS A 18 17.05 14.98 10.59
N THR A 19 16.04 15.69 11.11
CA THR A 19 15.67 15.56 12.53
C THR A 19 15.09 14.18 12.82
N LEU A 20 14.41 13.56 11.84
CA LEU A 20 13.92 12.19 11.95
C LEU A 20 15.06 11.15 11.99
N ARG A 21 16.14 11.35 11.22
CA ARG A 21 17.28 10.41 11.18
C ARG A 21 18.14 10.40 12.44
N ASN A 22 18.14 11.51 13.19
CA ASN A 22 18.94 11.65 14.42
C ASN A 22 18.17 11.22 15.68
N GLY A 23 16.88 10.93 15.56
CA GLY A 23 16.12 10.28 16.62
C GLY A 23 16.45 8.79 16.62
N SER A 24 17.54 8.41 17.29
CA SER A 24 17.69 7.05 17.82
C SER A 24 16.70 6.87 18.97
N ALA A 25 15.40 6.90 18.64
CA ALA A 25 14.42 6.21 19.44
C ALA A 25 14.80 4.73 19.33
N VAL A 26 15.00 4.08 20.46
CA VAL A 26 14.84 2.64 20.52
C VAL A 26 13.44 2.42 19.94
N GLU A 27 13.37 1.81 18.75
CA GLU A 27 12.12 1.38 18.17
C GLU A 27 11.59 0.24 19.05
N GLU A 28 11.09 0.55 20.24
CA GLU A 28 10.03 -0.26 20.78
C GLU A 28 8.87 -0.07 19.79
N GLU A 29 8.79 -0.99 18.83
CA GLU A 29 7.61 -1.13 17.99
C GLU A 29 6.40 -1.11 18.92
N ALA A 30 5.54 -0.11 18.75
CA ALA A 30 4.32 -0.05 19.51
C ALA A 30 3.61 -1.41 19.39
N PRO A 31 3.12 -1.99 20.49
CA PRO A 31 2.52 -3.33 20.44
C PRO A 31 1.40 -3.35 19.41
N MET A 32 1.42 -4.32 18.49
CA MET A 32 0.42 -4.48 17.44
C MET A 32 -0.88 -5.04 18.05
N LEU A 33 -1.68 -4.17 18.65
CA LEU A 33 -2.94 -4.53 19.31
C LEU A 33 -4.03 -4.93 18.31
N PHE A 34 -3.92 -4.44 17.08
CA PHE A 34 -4.88 -4.67 16.00
C PHE A 34 -4.10 -5.22 14.80
N PRO A 35 -4.03 -6.55 14.63
CA PRO A 35 -3.32 -7.14 13.51
C PRO A 35 -3.94 -6.66 12.19
N MET A 36 -3.08 -6.31 11.25
CA MET A 36 -3.50 -5.98 9.89
C MET A 36 -3.63 -7.27 9.10
N PHE A 37 -4.71 -7.39 8.34
CA PHE A 37 -4.93 -8.52 7.44
C PHE A 37 -4.87 -8.05 5.99
N THR A 38 -4.31 -8.89 5.14
CA THR A 38 -4.24 -8.70 3.69
C THR A 38 -4.99 -9.82 2.99
N LEU A 39 -5.32 -9.58 1.73
CA LEU A 39 -5.91 -10.56 0.83
C LEU A 39 -4.89 -10.86 -0.26
N GLU A 40 -4.69 -12.14 -0.58
CA GLU A 40 -3.82 -12.50 -1.69
C GLU A 40 -4.35 -11.96 -3.03
N LEU A 41 -3.45 -11.48 -3.87
CA LEU A 41 -3.82 -10.90 -5.16
C LEU A 41 -4.57 -11.92 -6.05
N SER A 42 -4.12 -13.17 -6.09
CA SER A 42 -4.78 -14.27 -6.81
C SER A 42 -6.24 -14.44 -6.41
N ASN A 43 -6.52 -14.41 -5.10
CA ASN A 43 -7.88 -14.48 -4.56
C ASN A 43 -8.70 -13.26 -4.96
N LEU A 44 -8.13 -12.05 -4.79
CA LEU A 44 -8.80 -10.81 -5.17
C LEU A 44 -9.19 -10.80 -6.66
N LEU A 45 -8.32 -11.27 -7.56
CA LEU A 45 -8.57 -11.29 -9.01
C LEU A 45 -9.70 -12.23 -9.45
N CYS A 46 -10.01 -13.24 -8.63
CA CYS A 46 -11.06 -14.24 -8.89
C CYS A 46 -12.38 -13.92 -8.20
N MET A 47 -12.41 -12.94 -7.29
CA MET A 47 -13.61 -12.60 -6.53
C MET A 47 -14.62 -11.81 -7.39
N PRO A 48 -15.89 -12.27 -7.48
CA PRO A 48 -16.94 -11.55 -8.20
C PRO A 48 -17.53 -10.37 -7.39
N LYS A 49 -17.30 -10.36 -6.07
CA LYS A 49 -17.63 -9.28 -5.14
C LYS A 49 -16.68 -9.35 -3.95
N LEU A 50 -16.46 -8.23 -3.26
CA LEU A 50 -15.67 -8.18 -2.04
C LEU A 50 -16.60 -8.46 -0.85
N GLU A 51 -16.32 -9.52 -0.12
CA GLU A 51 -17.11 -9.89 1.06
C GLU A 51 -16.63 -9.13 2.30
N PRO A 52 -17.49 -8.99 3.34
CA PRO A 52 -17.09 -8.45 4.63
C PRO A 52 -15.91 -9.20 5.26
N PHE A 53 -15.16 -8.49 6.09
CA PHE A 53 -13.95 -9.02 6.75
C PHE A 53 -14.21 -10.35 7.47
N GLU A 54 -15.30 -10.46 8.22
CA GLU A 54 -15.64 -11.64 9.02
C GLU A 54 -15.90 -12.86 8.13
N VAL A 55 -16.51 -12.66 6.97
CA VAL A 55 -16.78 -13.71 5.98
C VAL A 55 -15.47 -14.19 5.37
N LEU A 56 -14.59 -13.27 4.97
CA LEU A 56 -13.27 -13.60 4.42
C LEU A 56 -12.37 -14.30 5.46
N GLN A 57 -12.45 -13.87 6.72
CA GLN A 57 -11.72 -14.50 7.83
C GLN A 57 -12.21 -15.92 8.08
N ALA A 58 -13.52 -16.13 8.15
CA ALA A 58 -14.11 -17.46 8.32
C ALA A 58 -13.78 -18.40 7.15
N ALA A 59 -13.69 -17.86 5.93
CA ALA A 59 -13.27 -18.58 4.73
C ALA A 59 -11.75 -18.81 4.63
N GLN A 60 -10.96 -18.34 5.60
CA GLN A 60 -9.49 -18.43 5.61
C GLN A 60 -8.82 -17.80 4.37
N LEU A 61 -9.43 -16.75 3.83
CA LEU A 61 -8.90 -16.02 2.67
C LEU A 61 -7.99 -14.85 3.07
N LEU A 62 -8.04 -14.44 4.33
CA LEU A 62 -7.21 -13.37 4.87
C LEU A 62 -5.90 -13.90 5.42
N VAL A 63 -4.82 -13.17 5.17
CA VAL A 63 -3.46 -13.46 5.66
C VAL A 63 -3.04 -12.37 6.62
N ASN A 64 -2.40 -12.74 7.73
CA ASN A 64 -1.82 -11.75 8.64
C ASN A 64 -0.67 -11.02 7.96
N TYR A 65 -0.70 -9.69 7.99
CA TYR A 65 0.44 -8.88 7.60
C TYR A 65 1.48 -8.91 8.73
N THR A 66 2.67 -9.38 8.40
CA THR A 66 3.82 -9.48 9.31
C THR A 66 5.04 -8.77 8.73
N SER A 67 6.08 -8.58 9.52
CA SER A 67 7.36 -8.01 9.05
C SER A 67 7.99 -8.83 7.91
N SER A 68 7.69 -10.13 7.79
CA SER A 68 8.16 -10.95 6.66
C SER A 68 7.40 -10.69 5.35
N THR A 69 6.20 -10.11 5.42
CA THR A 69 5.41 -9.68 4.25
C THR A 69 5.62 -8.21 3.89
N GLN A 70 6.45 -7.50 4.65
CA GLN A 70 6.75 -6.10 4.42
C GLN A 70 7.41 -5.90 3.05
N GLY A 71 6.88 -4.92 2.29
CA GLY A 71 7.32 -4.65 0.92
C GLY A 71 6.66 -5.51 -0.16
N ASN A 72 5.86 -6.52 0.22
CA ASN A 72 5.08 -7.35 -0.71
C ASN A 72 3.58 -7.23 -0.43
N ALA A 73 3.11 -6.01 -0.20
CA ALA A 73 1.72 -5.67 -0.02
C ALA A 73 1.44 -4.34 -0.72
N VAL A 74 0.23 -4.21 -1.27
CA VAL A 74 -0.24 -2.96 -1.87
C VAL A 74 -1.35 -2.42 -1.00
N LEU A 75 -1.23 -1.16 -0.59
CA LEU A 75 -2.32 -0.42 0.04
C LEU A 75 -3.11 0.29 -1.04
N VAL A 76 -4.40 -0.02 -1.11
CA VAL A 76 -5.32 0.63 -2.07
C VAL A 76 -6.34 1.43 -1.27
N SER A 77 -6.31 2.74 -1.44
CA SER A 77 -7.40 3.60 -0.99
C SER A 77 -8.47 3.65 -2.08
N HIS A 78 -9.73 3.57 -1.68
CA HIS A 78 -10.87 3.46 -2.58
C HIS A 78 -11.92 4.54 -2.29
N GLN A 79 -12.43 5.19 -3.33
CA GLN A 79 -13.37 6.30 -3.23
C GLN A 79 -14.81 5.78 -3.11
N TRP A 80 -15.54 6.32 -2.12
CA TRP A 80 -16.97 6.03 -1.97
C TRP A 80 -17.77 6.74 -3.07
N VAL A 81 -18.61 5.98 -3.78
CA VAL A 81 -19.55 6.51 -4.78
C VAL A 81 -20.99 6.60 -4.28
N GLU A 82 -21.32 5.90 -3.20
CA GLU A 82 -22.63 5.95 -2.54
C GLU A 82 -22.47 5.98 -1.01
N LEU A 83 -23.55 6.26 -0.28
CA LEU A 83 -23.53 6.42 1.18
C LEU A 83 -23.44 5.09 1.94
N GLU A 84 -23.98 4.02 1.38
CA GLU A 84 -24.12 2.73 2.07
C GLU A 84 -22.99 1.76 1.73
N HIS A 85 -22.50 1.81 0.48
CA HIS A 85 -21.44 0.94 0.00
C HIS A 85 -20.49 1.73 -0.91
N PRO A 86 -19.17 1.54 -0.77
CA PRO A 86 -18.22 2.35 -1.51
C PRO A 86 -18.08 1.97 -3.00
N ASP A 87 -18.51 0.77 -3.39
CA ASP A 87 -18.58 0.31 -4.79
C ASP A 87 -19.73 -0.71 -4.99
N PRO A 88 -21.00 -0.25 -4.95
CA PRO A 88 -22.18 -1.12 -4.86
C PRO A 88 -22.32 -2.05 -6.07
N ASP A 89 -21.93 -1.57 -7.25
CA ASP A 89 -21.96 -2.34 -8.50
C ASP A 89 -20.65 -3.10 -8.77
N PHE A 90 -19.67 -3.04 -7.86
CA PHE A 90 -18.35 -3.66 -8.02
C PHE A 90 -17.59 -3.20 -9.28
N ARG A 91 -17.87 -1.99 -9.79
CA ARG A 91 -17.29 -1.50 -11.05
C ARG A 91 -15.87 -1.03 -10.86
N GLN A 92 -15.61 -0.29 -9.78
CA GLN A 92 -14.27 0.24 -9.50
C GLN A 92 -13.30 -0.89 -9.14
N MET A 93 -13.76 -1.87 -8.36
CA MET A 93 -12.96 -3.06 -8.06
C MET A 93 -12.66 -3.86 -9.33
N ARG A 94 -13.61 -3.99 -10.25
CA ARG A 94 -13.37 -4.65 -11.54
C ARG A 94 -12.32 -3.91 -12.37
N VAL A 95 -12.36 -2.58 -12.40
CA VAL A 95 -11.31 -1.77 -13.05
C VAL A 95 -9.95 -2.02 -12.40
N LEU A 96 -9.89 -2.07 -11.06
CA LEU A 96 -8.65 -2.39 -10.35
C LEU A 96 -8.15 -3.80 -10.67
N GLN A 97 -9.01 -4.82 -10.67
CA GLN A 97 -8.67 -6.19 -11.02
C GLN A 97 -8.07 -6.27 -12.43
N GLU A 98 -8.69 -5.61 -13.41
CA GLU A 98 -8.17 -5.57 -14.79
C GLU A 98 -6.84 -4.83 -14.88
N ALA A 99 -6.68 -3.70 -14.18
CA ALA A 99 -5.41 -2.98 -14.13
C ALA A 99 -4.29 -3.85 -13.53
N LEU A 100 -4.57 -4.54 -12.41
CA LEU A 100 -3.60 -5.42 -11.75
C LEU A 100 -3.25 -6.64 -12.61
N LYS A 101 -4.21 -7.23 -13.35
CA LYS A 101 -3.94 -8.31 -14.32
C LYS A 101 -2.97 -7.86 -15.41
N HIS A 102 -3.18 -6.68 -15.98
CA HIS A 102 -2.26 -6.15 -16.99
C HIS A 102 -0.89 -5.86 -16.38
N LEU A 103 -0.82 -5.27 -15.19
CA LEU A 103 0.46 -4.98 -14.53
C LEU A 103 1.28 -6.24 -14.23
N THR A 104 0.65 -7.32 -13.77
CA THR A 104 1.37 -8.57 -13.45
C THR A 104 1.83 -9.35 -14.68
N VAL A 105 1.23 -9.12 -15.85
CA VAL A 105 1.59 -9.81 -17.10
C VAL A 105 2.51 -8.96 -17.99
N GLU A 106 2.25 -7.66 -18.09
CA GLU A 106 2.80 -6.81 -19.15
C GLU A 106 3.89 -5.83 -18.66
N VAL A 107 3.91 -5.50 -17.37
CA VAL A 107 4.79 -4.47 -16.82
C VAL A 107 5.71 -5.07 -15.75
N PRO A 108 6.87 -5.61 -16.13
CA PRO A 108 7.75 -6.28 -15.17
C PRO A 108 8.32 -5.30 -14.12
N GLN A 109 8.53 -4.03 -14.48
CA GLN A 109 9.02 -2.98 -13.60
C GLN A 109 8.53 -1.60 -14.05
N ILE A 110 8.06 -0.77 -13.11
CA ILE A 110 7.76 0.65 -13.34
C ILE A 110 8.92 1.47 -12.74
N PRO A 111 9.68 2.23 -13.56
CA PRO A 111 10.72 3.13 -13.05
C PRO A 111 10.09 4.22 -12.18
N LEU A 112 10.61 4.42 -10.98
CA LEU A 112 10.13 5.45 -10.05
C LEU A 112 10.82 6.80 -10.25
N ASP A 113 11.83 6.88 -11.12
CA ASP A 113 12.71 8.04 -11.32
C ASP A 113 12.39 8.81 -12.62
N VAL A 114 11.13 9.18 -12.85
CA VAL A 114 10.72 10.03 -14.00
C VAL A 114 10.40 11.45 -13.55
#